data_AF-A0A7V5S220-F1
#
_entry.id   AF-A0A7V5S220-F1
#
_cell.length_a   1.000
_cell.length_b   1.000
_cell.length_c   1.000
_cell.angle_alpha   90.00
_cell.angle_beta   90.00
_cell.angle_gamma   90.00
#
_symmetry.space_group_name_H-M   'P 1'
#
loop_
_entity.id
_entity.type
_entity.pdbx_description
1 polymer ?
#
loop_
_entity_poly.entity_id
_entity_poly.type
_entity_poly.pdbx_seq_one_letter_code
_entity_poly.pdbx_strand_id
1 'polypeptide(L)'
;MIDLGTLPGGNFSEAHGVSGDGFVVVGAATNAQGQWRAFRWTQPSGMVEIGVLQGGNASIARAASGDGSVIVGKSTIANGQWRAFRWTAQTGMVDLGVLPGGIESEALSVSSGGTVIVGWSRNFIGDPRAVRWTPQRGLEDLNVAFASLLQDGSELYYANAVSADGLYIVGWGFRASNGRYEAFLLDTGEAGCAPPHPADVNGDGFIDDADLLEVLFNFGWQRCP
;
A
#
# COMPACT_ATOMS: atom_id res chain seq x y z
N MET A 1 -1.45 28.77 -4.35
CA MET A 1 -1.80 27.64 -5.23
C MET A 1 -0.68 27.49 -6.24
N ILE A 2 -0.18 26.28 -6.48
CA ILE A 2 0.90 25.99 -7.44
C ILE A 2 0.30 25.15 -8.56
N ASP A 3 0.50 25.59 -9.80
CA ASP A 3 0.21 24.79 -10.99
C ASP A 3 1.35 23.77 -11.19
N LEU A 4 1.01 22.49 -11.26
CA LEU A 4 1.97 21.40 -11.43
C LEU A 4 2.27 21.13 -12.92
N GLY A 5 1.48 21.70 -13.82
CA GLY A 5 1.60 21.54 -15.28
C GLY A 5 1.14 20.18 -15.80
N THR A 6 1.58 19.87 -17.03
CA THR A 6 1.33 18.61 -17.72
C THR A 6 2.67 17.99 -18.18
N LEU A 7 2.63 16.74 -18.63
CA LEU A 7 3.77 16.15 -19.32
C LEU A 7 3.98 16.82 -20.69
N PRO A 8 5.20 16.81 -21.24
CA PRO A 8 5.48 17.38 -22.56
C PRO A 8 4.53 16.87 -23.66
N GLY A 9 3.84 17.79 -24.32
CA GLY A 9 2.85 17.51 -25.36
C GLY A 9 1.49 17.01 -24.86
N GLY A 10 1.37 16.75 -23.56
CA GLY A 10 0.11 16.46 -22.88
C GLY A 10 -0.71 17.70 -22.57
N ASN A 11 -2.00 17.50 -22.32
CA ASN A 11 -2.96 18.58 -22.05
C ASN A 11 -3.83 18.36 -20.81
N PHE A 12 -3.63 17.26 -20.08
CA PHE A 12 -4.39 16.93 -18.88
C PHE A 12 -3.48 16.31 -17.81
N SER A 13 -3.71 16.66 -16.55
CA SER A 13 -3.08 16.04 -15.39
C SER A 13 -4.01 16.07 -14.17
N GLU A 14 -3.86 15.07 -13.31
CA GLU A 14 -4.56 14.95 -12.03
C GLU A 14 -3.59 14.43 -10.95
N ALA A 15 -3.61 15.07 -9.78
CA ALA A 15 -2.86 14.62 -8.61
C ALA A 15 -3.74 13.69 -7.76
N HIS A 16 -3.18 12.58 -7.30
CA HIS A 16 -3.87 11.59 -6.47
C HIS A 16 -3.33 11.49 -5.06
N GLY A 17 -2.05 11.83 -4.86
CA GLY A 17 -1.41 11.69 -3.56
C GLY A 17 -0.23 12.63 -3.38
N VAL A 18 0.13 12.83 -2.12
CA VAL A 18 1.30 13.59 -1.67
C VAL A 18 2.05 12.76 -0.63
N SER A 19 3.38 12.82 -0.63
CA SER A 19 4.21 12.19 0.40
C SER A 19 3.97 12.81 1.77
N GLY A 20 4.28 12.07 2.83
CA GLY A 20 4.10 12.52 4.22
C GLY A 20 4.90 13.78 4.57
N ASP A 21 6.06 13.97 3.93
CA ASP A 21 6.88 15.17 4.06
C ASP A 21 6.41 16.36 3.20
N GLY A 22 5.41 16.16 2.33
CA GLY A 22 4.84 17.19 1.47
C GLY A 22 5.68 17.54 0.23
N PHE A 23 6.82 16.88 -0.02
CA PHE A 23 7.74 17.27 -1.10
C PHE A 23 7.50 16.57 -2.44
N VAL A 24 6.75 15.47 -2.45
CA VAL A 24 6.49 14.66 -3.65
C VAL A 24 4.99 14.58 -3.89
N VAL A 25 4.55 14.98 -5.08
CA VAL A 25 3.16 14.79 -5.54
C VAL A 25 3.14 13.72 -6.63
N VAL A 26 2.16 12.82 -6.58
CA VAL A 26 1.99 11.74 -7.55
C VAL A 26 0.60 11.77 -8.15
N GLY A 27 0.47 11.25 -9.37
CA GLY A 27 -0.81 11.21 -10.07
C GLY A 27 -0.67 10.64 -11.47
N ALA A 28 -1.55 11.09 -12.36
CA ALA A 28 -1.53 10.72 -13.76
C ALA A 28 -1.66 11.94 -14.68
N ALA A 29 -0.99 11.90 -15.83
CA ALA A 29 -1.08 12.93 -16.86
C ALA A 29 -1.12 12.28 -18.24
N THR A 30 -1.67 12.98 -19.23
CA THR A 30 -1.59 12.55 -20.63
C THR A 30 -0.23 12.94 -21.22
N ASN A 31 0.37 12.07 -22.04
CA ASN A 31 1.51 12.43 -22.88
C ASN A 31 1.06 12.97 -24.24
N ALA A 32 2.01 13.27 -25.14
CA ALA A 32 1.72 13.75 -26.50
C ALA A 32 0.82 12.83 -27.35
N GLN A 33 0.81 11.53 -27.05
CA GLN A 33 -0.05 10.53 -27.70
C GLN A 33 -1.42 10.36 -27.01
N GLY A 34 -1.73 11.18 -25.99
CA GLY A 34 -2.95 11.08 -25.21
C GLY A 34 -3.00 9.88 -24.26
N GLN A 35 -1.87 9.20 -24.05
CA GLN A 35 -1.80 8.04 -23.18
C GLN A 35 -1.58 8.46 -21.73
N TRP A 36 -2.24 7.79 -20.79
CA TRP A 36 -2.05 8.03 -19.37
C TRP A 36 -0.66 7.61 -18.89
N ARG A 37 -0.05 8.46 -18.08
CA ARG A 37 1.27 8.26 -17.50
C ARG A 37 1.27 8.64 -16.05
N ALA A 38 1.69 7.69 -15.21
CA ALA A 38 2.02 7.96 -13.84
C ALA A 38 3.16 8.99 -13.81
N PHE A 39 3.02 10.00 -12.96
CA PHE A 39 4.07 10.99 -12.75
C PHE A 39 4.48 11.09 -11.29
N ARG A 40 5.70 11.58 -11.10
CA ARG A 40 6.25 12.08 -9.85
C ARG A 40 6.61 13.55 -10.06
N TRP A 41 6.06 14.43 -9.25
CA TRP A 41 6.37 15.85 -9.26
C TRP A 41 7.15 16.23 -8.01
N THR A 42 8.20 17.02 -8.20
CA THR A 42 8.89 17.72 -7.10
C THR A 42 9.17 19.15 -7.53
N GLN A 43 9.34 20.04 -6.56
CA GLN A 43 9.64 21.44 -6.85
C GLN A 43 10.90 21.63 -7.73
N PRO A 44 12.02 20.91 -7.54
CA PRO A 44 13.20 21.07 -8.39
C PRO A 44 13.06 20.48 -9.80
N SER A 45 12.32 19.38 -9.97
CA SER A 45 12.25 18.65 -11.25
C SER A 45 11.03 18.97 -12.08
N GLY A 46 10.00 19.59 -11.49
CA GLY A 46 8.67 19.62 -12.07
C GLY A 46 8.09 18.21 -12.21
N MET A 47 7.12 18.06 -13.13
CA MET A 47 6.45 16.80 -13.42
C MET A 47 7.33 15.88 -14.26
N VAL A 48 7.61 14.68 -13.76
CA VAL A 48 8.40 13.65 -14.45
C VAL A 48 7.58 12.37 -14.57
N GLU A 49 7.47 11.82 -15.77
CA GLU A 49 6.88 10.50 -16.02
C GLU A 49 7.74 9.41 -15.34
N ILE A 50 7.09 8.48 -14.63
CA ILE A 50 7.77 7.36 -13.95
C ILE A 50 7.64 6.01 -14.69
N GLY A 51 7.15 6.06 -15.93
CA GLY A 51 7.12 4.95 -16.88
C GLY A 51 5.84 4.11 -16.83
N VAL A 52 5.93 2.94 -17.46
CA VAL A 52 4.90 1.90 -17.55
C VAL A 52 5.56 0.53 -17.34
N LEU A 53 4.78 -0.47 -16.93
CA LEU A 53 5.24 -1.85 -16.90
C LEU A 53 5.58 -2.35 -18.32
N GLN A 54 6.44 -3.35 -18.38
CA GLN A 54 6.95 -3.87 -19.66
C GLN A 54 5.82 -4.28 -20.62
N GLY A 55 5.85 -3.72 -21.82
CA GLY A 55 4.84 -3.93 -22.86
C GLY A 55 3.52 -3.18 -22.65
N GLY A 56 3.34 -2.54 -21.49
CA GLY A 56 2.21 -1.67 -21.20
C GLY A 56 2.23 -0.35 -21.97
N ASN A 57 1.14 0.38 -21.87
CA ASN A 57 0.94 1.67 -22.53
C ASN A 57 0.21 2.72 -21.68
N ALA A 58 -0.19 2.39 -20.45
CA ALA A 58 -0.87 3.30 -19.53
C ALA A 58 -0.45 3.02 -18.09
N SER A 59 -0.26 4.08 -17.30
CA SER A 59 0.04 3.97 -15.87
C SER A 59 -0.61 5.11 -15.08
N ILE A 60 -0.94 4.83 -13.81
CA ILE A 60 -1.57 5.75 -12.88
C ILE A 60 -0.92 5.53 -11.51
N ALA A 61 -0.30 6.58 -10.93
CA ALA A 61 0.12 6.55 -9.53
C ALA A 61 -1.04 6.92 -8.61
N ARG A 62 -1.13 6.26 -7.46
CA ARG A 62 -2.19 6.44 -6.45
C ARG A 62 -1.66 7.05 -5.17
N ALA A 63 -0.52 6.57 -4.68
CA ALA A 63 0.05 6.99 -3.40
C ALA A 63 1.58 6.97 -3.41
N ALA A 64 2.16 7.68 -2.44
CA ALA A 64 3.59 7.77 -2.21
C ALA A 64 3.91 7.49 -0.72
N SER A 65 5.09 6.94 -0.43
CA SER A 65 5.61 6.76 0.94
C SER A 65 5.84 8.09 1.64
N GLY A 66 6.21 8.05 2.93
CA GLY A 66 6.42 9.24 3.76
C GLY A 66 7.42 10.23 3.17
N ASP A 67 8.50 9.72 2.58
CA ASP A 67 9.56 10.47 1.89
C ASP A 67 9.37 10.53 0.36
N GLY A 68 8.29 9.94 -0.16
CA GLY A 68 8.01 9.80 -1.58
C GLY A 68 9.05 9.03 -2.39
N SER A 69 9.87 8.20 -1.75
CA SER A 69 10.85 7.31 -2.42
C SER A 69 10.20 6.07 -3.04
N VAL A 70 9.04 5.66 -2.52
CA VAL A 70 8.21 4.58 -3.05
C VAL A 70 6.89 5.15 -3.58
N ILE A 71 6.53 4.80 -4.81
CA ILE A 71 5.26 5.18 -5.44
C ILE A 71 4.52 3.93 -5.85
N VAL A 72 3.22 3.89 -5.59
CA VAL A 72 2.37 2.74 -5.92
C VAL A 72 1.18 3.15 -6.76
N GLY A 73 0.63 2.19 -7.51
CA GLY A 73 -0.53 2.43 -8.35
C GLY A 73 -0.83 1.24 -9.24
N LYS A 74 -1.26 1.52 -10.47
CA LYS A 74 -1.48 0.49 -11.50
C LYS A 74 -0.90 0.87 -12.86
N SER A 75 -0.48 -0.13 -13.62
CA SER A 75 -0.04 0.01 -15.00
C SER A 75 -0.58 -1.14 -15.84
N THR A 76 -0.82 -0.90 -17.12
CA THR A 76 -1.08 -1.98 -18.06
C THR A 76 0.19 -2.77 -18.32
N ILE A 77 0.05 -4.05 -18.66
CA ILE A 77 1.10 -4.91 -19.23
C ILE A 77 0.81 -5.18 -20.73
N ALA A 78 1.64 -5.98 -21.39
CA ALA A 78 1.57 -6.26 -22.84
C ALA A 78 0.18 -6.70 -23.36
N ASN A 79 -0.63 -7.39 -22.55
CA ASN A 79 -1.98 -7.84 -22.93
C ASN A 79 -3.09 -6.83 -22.56
N GLY A 80 -2.73 -5.62 -22.10
CA GLY A 80 -3.66 -4.56 -21.70
C GLY A 80 -4.26 -4.70 -20.30
N GLN A 81 -3.99 -5.78 -19.57
CA GLN A 81 -4.50 -5.95 -18.20
C GLN A 81 -3.79 -5.02 -17.21
N TRP A 82 -4.52 -4.54 -16.22
CA TRP A 82 -3.97 -3.74 -15.13
C TRP A 82 -3.22 -4.61 -14.12
N ARG A 83 -2.08 -4.12 -13.66
CA ARG A 83 -1.27 -4.69 -12.59
C ARG A 83 -0.93 -3.62 -11.58
N ALA A 84 -1.03 -3.97 -10.31
CA ALA A 84 -0.47 -3.20 -9.23
C ALA A 84 1.05 -3.07 -9.44
N PHE A 85 1.60 -1.87 -9.23
CA PHE A 85 3.04 -1.67 -9.30
C PHE A 85 3.59 -1.04 -8.02
N ARG A 86 4.88 -1.26 -7.80
CA ARG A 86 5.73 -0.50 -6.90
C ARG A 86 6.87 0.13 -7.71
N TRP A 87 7.06 1.43 -7.57
CA TRP A 87 8.13 2.16 -8.24
C TRP A 87 9.12 2.72 -7.22
N THR A 88 10.40 2.62 -7.55
CA THR A 88 11.49 3.37 -6.91
C THR A 88 12.42 3.93 -7.98
N ALA A 89 13.20 4.95 -7.66
CA ALA A 89 14.18 5.50 -8.59
C ALA A 89 15.25 4.47 -9.01
N GLN A 90 15.54 3.50 -8.14
CA GLN A 90 16.59 2.49 -8.35
C GLN A 90 16.10 1.34 -9.24
N THR A 91 14.86 0.89 -9.05
CA THR A 91 14.33 -0.29 -9.74
C THR A 91 13.42 0.05 -10.91
N GLY A 92 12.98 1.29 -11.03
CA GLY A 92 11.84 1.65 -11.88
C GLY A 92 10.56 0.96 -11.41
N MET A 93 9.62 0.79 -12.33
CA MET A 93 8.31 0.20 -12.08
C MET A 93 8.40 -1.33 -12.03
N VAL A 94 8.02 -1.92 -10.90
CA VAL A 94 8.00 -3.36 -10.66
C VAL A 94 6.55 -3.84 -10.50
N ASP A 95 6.20 -4.93 -11.20
CA ASP A 95 4.89 -5.59 -11.09
C ASP A 95 4.77 -6.30 -9.74
N LEU A 96 3.68 -6.04 -9.00
CA LEU A 96 3.38 -6.70 -7.72
C LEU A 96 2.56 -7.99 -7.89
N GLY A 97 2.15 -8.30 -9.11
CA GLY A 97 1.40 -9.49 -9.46
C GLY A 97 -0.10 -9.38 -9.22
N VAL A 98 -0.75 -10.54 -9.23
CA VAL A 98 -2.18 -10.75 -9.00
C VAL A 98 -2.34 -11.98 -8.12
N LEU A 99 -3.50 -12.12 -7.47
CA LEU A 99 -3.83 -13.35 -6.77
C LEU A 99 -3.86 -14.56 -7.73
N PRO A 100 -3.59 -15.79 -7.25
CA PRO A 100 -3.60 -16.98 -8.09
C PRO A 100 -4.88 -17.13 -8.92
N GLY A 101 -4.72 -17.27 -10.24
CA GLY A 101 -5.83 -17.34 -11.21
C GLY A 101 -6.52 -16.01 -11.51
N GLY A 102 -6.19 -14.94 -10.79
CA GLY A 102 -6.65 -13.59 -11.04
C GLY A 102 -6.02 -12.96 -12.28
N ILE A 103 -6.59 -11.82 -12.71
CA ILE A 103 -6.16 -11.14 -13.94
C ILE A 103 -5.93 -9.63 -13.79
N GLU A 104 -6.30 -9.04 -12.66
CA GLU A 104 -6.20 -7.60 -12.41
C GLU A 104 -5.88 -7.31 -10.96
N SER A 105 -5.06 -6.29 -10.72
CA SER A 105 -4.73 -5.76 -9.40
C SER A 105 -4.46 -4.25 -9.46
N GLU A 106 -4.63 -3.58 -8.32
CA GLU A 106 -4.30 -2.16 -8.16
C GLU A 106 -3.85 -1.91 -6.72
N ALA A 107 -2.71 -1.24 -6.57
CA ALA A 107 -2.25 -0.73 -5.28
C ALA A 107 -2.85 0.67 -5.05
N LEU A 108 -3.47 0.86 -3.88
CA LEU A 108 -4.19 2.08 -3.52
C LEU A 108 -3.45 2.92 -2.49
N SER A 109 -2.70 2.28 -1.59
CA SER A 109 -2.01 2.95 -0.49
C SER A 109 -0.72 2.23 -0.11
N VAL A 110 0.20 2.96 0.51
CA VAL A 110 1.50 2.49 0.96
C VAL A 110 1.83 3.14 2.30
N SER A 111 2.40 2.34 3.22
CA SER A 111 2.90 2.79 4.53
C SER A 111 4.04 3.81 4.39
N SER A 112 4.33 4.54 5.48
CA SER A 112 5.32 5.61 5.46
C SER A 112 6.73 5.10 5.10
N GLY A 113 7.08 3.90 5.56
CA GLY A 113 8.36 3.25 5.23
C GLY A 113 8.40 2.58 3.85
N GLY A 114 7.29 2.55 3.11
CA GLY A 114 7.26 1.95 1.77
C GLY A 114 7.30 0.41 1.74
N THR A 115 7.06 -0.25 2.88
CA THR A 115 7.19 -1.70 3.07
C THR A 115 5.87 -2.46 3.01
N VAL A 116 4.78 -1.86 3.51
CA VAL A 116 3.43 -2.40 3.40
C VAL A 116 2.66 -1.64 2.33
N ILE A 117 2.15 -2.35 1.33
CA ILE A 117 1.31 -1.82 0.25
C ILE A 117 -0.04 -2.52 0.30
N VAL A 118 -1.14 -1.79 0.14
CA VAL A 118 -2.49 -2.36 0.17
C VAL A 118 -3.30 -1.94 -1.06
N GLY A 119 -4.29 -2.75 -1.38
CA GLY A 119 -5.17 -2.50 -2.51
C GLY A 119 -6.17 -3.62 -2.72
N TRP A 120 -6.40 -3.97 -3.99
CA TRP A 120 -7.27 -5.08 -4.36
C TRP A 120 -6.69 -5.88 -5.54
N SER A 121 -7.10 -7.13 -5.63
CA SER A 121 -6.84 -8.01 -6.77
C SER A 121 -8.07 -8.86 -7.05
N ARG A 122 -8.32 -9.23 -8.30
CA ARG A 122 -9.32 -10.26 -8.61
C ARG A 122 -8.78 -11.65 -8.25
N ASN A 123 -9.64 -12.51 -7.72
CA ASN A 123 -9.38 -13.95 -7.59
C ASN A 123 -9.69 -14.69 -8.91
N PHE A 124 -9.59 -16.03 -8.91
CA PHE A 124 -9.79 -16.84 -10.12
C PHE A 124 -11.22 -16.84 -10.70
N ILE A 125 -12.23 -16.46 -9.91
CA ILE A 125 -13.62 -16.31 -10.38
C ILE A 125 -13.98 -14.86 -10.74
N GLY A 126 -13.05 -13.91 -10.52
CA GLY A 126 -13.20 -12.51 -10.90
C GLY A 126 -13.66 -11.58 -9.77
N ASP A 127 -13.89 -12.10 -8.56
CA ASP A 127 -14.28 -11.27 -7.42
C ASP A 127 -13.10 -10.44 -6.92
N PRO A 128 -13.33 -9.16 -6.56
CA PRO A 128 -12.30 -8.36 -5.90
C PRO A 128 -12.01 -8.94 -4.51
N ARG A 129 -10.73 -8.95 -4.14
CA ARG A 129 -10.26 -9.32 -2.81
C ARG A 129 -9.33 -8.23 -2.31
N ALA A 130 -9.50 -7.85 -1.05
CA ALA A 130 -8.58 -6.93 -0.40
C ALA A 130 -7.23 -7.64 -0.24
N VAL A 131 -6.15 -6.96 -0.65
CA VAL A 131 -4.80 -7.55 -0.65
C VAL A 131 -3.81 -6.67 0.09
N ARG A 132 -2.77 -7.31 0.59
CA ARG A 132 -1.56 -6.67 1.12
C ARG A 132 -0.34 -7.24 0.40
N TRP A 133 0.62 -6.39 0.07
CA TRP A 133 1.93 -6.79 -0.41
C TRP A 133 3.01 -6.36 0.57
N THR A 134 3.97 -7.26 0.82
CA THR A 134 5.22 -6.97 1.52
C THR A 134 6.41 -7.55 0.75
N PRO A 135 7.63 -7.00 0.90
CA PRO A 135 8.83 -7.55 0.25
C PRO A 135 9.09 -9.03 0.58
N GLN A 136 8.75 -9.45 1.79
CA GLN A 136 9.05 -10.79 2.31
C GLN A 136 8.02 -11.83 1.86
N ARG A 137 6.74 -11.44 1.76
CA ARG A 137 5.63 -12.38 1.54
C ARG A 137 4.99 -12.27 0.16
N GLY A 138 5.30 -11.22 -0.59
CA GLY A 138 4.63 -10.92 -1.85
C GLY A 138 3.18 -10.51 -1.62
N LEU A 139 2.34 -10.74 -2.63
CA LEU A 139 0.92 -10.37 -2.62
C LEU A 139 0.08 -11.43 -1.89
N GLU A 140 -0.63 -11.01 -0.85
CA GLU A 140 -1.46 -11.86 0.01
C GLU A 140 -2.93 -11.43 -0.04
N ASP A 141 -3.84 -12.40 -0.06
CA ASP A 141 -5.28 -12.17 0.13
C ASP A 141 -5.58 -12.01 1.62
N LEU A 142 -6.15 -10.87 2.01
CA LEU A 142 -6.50 -10.60 3.41
C LEU A 142 -7.58 -11.55 3.94
N ASN A 143 -8.44 -12.08 3.06
CA ASN A 143 -9.45 -13.08 3.44
C ASN A 143 -8.83 -14.43 3.83
N VAL A 144 -7.61 -14.69 3.36
CA VAL A 144 -6.87 -15.90 3.70
C VAL A 144 -5.95 -15.64 4.89
N ALA A 145 -5.17 -14.55 4.84
CA ALA A 145 -4.21 -14.21 5.89
C ALA A 145 -4.90 -13.96 7.25
N PHE A 146 -6.10 -13.38 7.23
CA PHE A 146 -6.88 -13.03 8.43
C PHE A 146 -8.17 -13.84 8.55
N ALA A 147 -8.22 -15.06 7.97
CA ALA A 147 -9.40 -15.91 7.99
C ALA A 147 -9.92 -16.20 9.41
N SER A 148 -9.05 -16.21 10.41
CA SER A 148 -9.41 -16.39 11.83
C SER A 148 -10.30 -15.26 12.37
N LEU A 149 -10.26 -14.07 11.76
CA LEU A 149 -11.09 -12.91 12.10
C LEU A 149 -12.41 -12.87 11.31
N LEU A 150 -12.58 -13.74 10.31
CA LEU A 150 -13.69 -13.72 9.32
C LEU A 150 -14.52 -15.01 9.36
N GLN A 151 -14.78 -15.55 10.55
CA GLN A 151 -15.41 -16.87 10.73
C GLN A 151 -16.90 -16.93 10.38
N ASP A 152 -17.56 -15.78 10.20
CA ASP A 152 -18.99 -15.71 9.90
C ASP A 152 -19.29 -15.76 8.39
N GLY A 153 -18.27 -15.90 7.54
CA GLY A 153 -18.39 -15.84 6.08
C GLY A 153 -18.30 -14.43 5.51
N SER A 154 -17.91 -13.44 6.32
CA SER A 154 -17.60 -12.10 5.83
C SER A 154 -16.40 -12.10 4.89
N GLU A 155 -16.40 -11.17 3.94
CA GLU A 155 -15.36 -11.04 2.92
C GLU A 155 -14.88 -9.59 2.80
N LEU A 156 -13.57 -9.39 2.66
CA LEU A 156 -12.92 -8.11 2.44
C LEU A 156 -12.64 -7.92 0.94
N TYR A 157 -13.12 -6.81 0.35
CA TYR A 157 -13.04 -6.59 -1.09
C TYR A 157 -11.99 -5.56 -1.51
N TYR A 158 -11.89 -4.45 -0.79
CA TYR A 158 -10.92 -3.39 -1.10
C TYR A 158 -10.24 -2.93 0.18
N ALA A 159 -8.91 -2.94 0.19
CA ALA A 159 -8.11 -2.22 1.18
C ALA A 159 -7.72 -0.85 0.59
N ASN A 160 -8.37 0.21 1.09
CA ASN A 160 -8.24 1.55 0.54
C ASN A 160 -7.07 2.34 1.13
N ALA A 161 -6.74 2.11 2.41
CA ALA A 161 -5.64 2.79 3.07
C ALA A 161 -4.95 1.89 4.10
N VAL A 162 -3.67 2.16 4.32
CA VAL A 162 -2.86 1.57 5.38
C VAL A 162 -2.27 2.70 6.23
N SER A 163 -2.16 2.48 7.54
CA SER A 163 -1.52 3.41 8.47
C SER A 163 -0.02 3.58 8.17
N ALA A 164 0.57 4.66 8.69
CA ALA A 164 1.97 5.00 8.47
C ALA A 164 2.94 3.90 8.92
N ASP A 165 2.62 3.23 10.03
CA ASP A 165 3.35 2.09 10.60
C ASP A 165 3.05 0.74 9.90
N GLY A 166 2.07 0.69 9.00
CA GLY A 166 1.69 -0.53 8.30
C GLY A 166 0.72 -1.45 9.07
N LEU A 167 0.34 -1.10 10.32
CA LEU A 167 -0.38 -2.01 11.22
C LEU A 167 -1.89 -2.05 10.98
N TYR A 168 -2.48 -0.94 10.56
CA TYR A 168 -3.92 -0.81 10.39
C TYR A 168 -4.29 -0.64 8.93
N ILE A 169 -5.22 -1.46 8.45
CA ILE A 169 -5.74 -1.43 7.09
C ILE A 169 -7.22 -1.09 7.16
N VAL A 170 -7.66 -0.10 6.38
CA VAL A 170 -9.08 0.26 6.25
C VAL A 170 -9.58 0.04 4.83
N GLY A 171 -10.86 -0.27 4.72
CA GLY A 171 -11.43 -0.68 3.45
C GLY A 171 -12.91 -0.95 3.53
N TRP A 172 -13.44 -1.71 2.58
CA TRP A 172 -14.82 -2.20 2.62
C TRP A 172 -14.93 -3.65 2.15
N GLY A 173 -16.00 -4.30 2.59
CA GLY A 173 -16.27 -5.72 2.35
C GLY A 173 -17.73 -6.07 2.59
N PHE A 174 -18.08 -7.34 2.46
CA PHE A 174 -19.38 -7.90 2.79
C PHE A 174 -19.38 -8.49 4.19
N ARG A 175 -20.34 -8.08 5.03
CA ARG A 175 -20.60 -8.68 6.34
C ARG A 175 -21.71 -9.71 6.24
N ALA A 176 -21.38 -10.98 6.45
CA ALA A 176 -22.33 -12.07 6.30
C ALA A 176 -23.43 -12.08 7.37
N SER A 177 -23.11 -11.66 8.60
CA SER A 177 -24.06 -11.66 9.72
C SER A 177 -25.31 -10.81 9.49
N ASN A 178 -25.24 -9.78 8.64
CA ASN A 178 -26.35 -8.88 8.34
C ASN A 178 -26.59 -8.65 6.84
N GLY A 179 -25.79 -9.28 5.97
CA GLY A 179 -25.93 -9.22 4.51
C GLY A 179 -25.62 -7.85 3.90
N ARG A 180 -24.74 -7.05 4.51
CA ARG A 180 -24.46 -5.66 4.08
C ARG A 180 -23.02 -5.48 3.62
N TYR A 181 -22.84 -4.48 2.75
CA TYR A 181 -21.50 -3.97 2.42
C TYR A 181 -21.13 -2.88 3.43
N GLU A 182 -20.03 -3.07 4.15
CA GLU A 182 -19.61 -2.20 5.25
C GLU A 182 -18.12 -1.88 5.18
N ALA A 183 -17.74 -0.74 5.77
CA ALA A 183 -16.35 -0.41 5.98
C ALA A 183 -15.73 -1.32 7.06
N PHE A 184 -14.44 -1.59 6.95
CA PHE A 184 -13.69 -2.31 7.97
C PHE A 184 -12.45 -1.53 8.41
N LEU A 185 -12.03 -1.79 9.65
CA LEU A 185 -10.70 -1.53 10.18
C LEU A 185 -10.13 -2.90 10.55
N LEU A 186 -8.99 -3.24 9.97
CA LEU A 186 -8.25 -4.47 10.21
C LEU A 186 -6.95 -4.10 10.92
N ASP A 187 -6.80 -4.61 12.14
CA ASP A 187 -5.52 -4.64 12.84
C ASP A 187 -4.77 -5.89 12.36
N THR A 188 -3.58 -5.68 11.78
CA THR A 188 -2.81 -6.78 11.21
C THR A 188 -2.07 -7.59 12.25
N GLY A 189 -1.97 -7.13 13.50
CA GLY A 189 -1.27 -7.84 14.60
C GLY A 189 0.19 -8.20 14.29
N GLU A 190 0.73 -7.74 13.16
CA GLU A 190 2.06 -8.02 12.65
C GLU A 190 3.05 -6.92 13.07
N ALA A 191 2.82 -6.31 14.23
CA ALA A 191 3.90 -5.77 15.04
C ALA A 191 4.69 -6.98 15.57
N GLY A 192 5.44 -7.62 14.67
CA GLY A 192 6.58 -8.50 14.97
C GLY A 192 7.83 -8.00 14.22
N CYS A 193 7.76 -6.80 13.61
CA CYS A 193 8.78 -6.19 12.76
C CYS A 193 8.76 -4.65 12.82
N ALA A 194 8.20 -4.04 13.87
CA ALA A 194 8.44 -2.62 14.08
C ALA A 194 9.94 -2.42 14.41
N PRO A 195 10.60 -1.31 13.98
CA PRO A 195 11.87 -0.94 14.59
C PRO A 195 11.68 -0.87 16.11
N PRO A 196 12.72 -1.14 16.93
CA PRO A 196 12.58 -1.34 18.37
C PRO A 196 11.67 -0.27 18.98
N HIS A 197 10.46 -0.67 19.34
CA HIS A 197 9.52 0.22 19.99
C HIS A 197 9.92 0.23 21.46
N PRO A 198 10.06 1.38 22.13
CA PRO A 198 10.50 1.42 23.53
C PRO A 198 9.60 0.65 24.51
N ALA A 199 8.40 0.24 24.08
CA ALA A 199 7.47 -0.58 24.83
C ALA A 199 7.56 -2.09 24.53
N ASP A 200 8.27 -2.49 23.46
CA ASP A 200 8.72 -3.87 23.24
C ASP A 200 10.02 -4.03 24.04
N VAL A 201 9.87 -4.38 25.31
CA VAL A 201 11.00 -4.46 26.25
C VAL A 201 11.69 -5.81 26.17
N ASN A 202 11.00 -6.84 25.71
CA ASN A 202 11.51 -8.20 25.62
C ASN A 202 12.19 -8.47 24.26
N GLY A 203 12.00 -7.58 23.28
CA GLY A 203 12.59 -7.64 21.94
C GLY A 203 12.03 -8.76 21.06
N ASP A 204 10.84 -9.29 21.38
CA ASP A 204 10.19 -10.34 20.61
C ASP A 204 9.41 -9.80 19.41
N GLY A 205 9.34 -8.46 19.30
CA GLY A 205 8.74 -7.74 18.20
C GLY A 205 7.30 -7.36 18.46
N PHE A 206 6.65 -7.90 19.48
CA PHE A 206 5.27 -7.63 19.89
C PHE A 206 5.25 -6.59 21.03
N ILE A 207 4.08 -5.96 21.24
CA ILE A 207 3.83 -5.14 22.43
C ILE A 207 2.63 -5.77 23.11
N ASP A 208 2.87 -6.62 24.10
CA ASP A 208 1.83 -7.40 24.75
C ASP A 208 1.99 -7.47 26.28
N ASP A 209 1.30 -8.42 26.91
CA ASP A 209 1.37 -8.61 28.34
C ASP A 209 2.72 -9.17 28.82
N ALA A 210 3.51 -9.82 27.96
CA ALA A 210 4.87 -10.24 28.29
C ALA A 210 5.81 -9.04 28.45
N ASP A 211 5.67 -8.00 27.63
CA ASP A 211 6.41 -6.74 27.82
C ASP A 211 6.05 -6.07 29.14
N LEU A 212 4.76 -6.00 29.45
CA LEU A 212 4.30 -5.44 30.73
C LEU A 212 4.86 -6.24 31.92
N LEU A 213 4.90 -7.57 31.81
CA LEU A 213 5.47 -8.44 32.84
C LEU A 213 6.97 -8.19 33.03
N GLU A 214 7.73 -8.00 31.95
CA GLU A 214 9.16 -7.68 32.04
C GLU A 214 9.43 -6.32 32.71
N VAL A 215 8.60 -5.31 32.43
CA VAL A 215 8.66 -4.03 33.17
C VAL A 215 8.34 -4.25 34.66
N LEU A 216 7.27 -4.99 34.97
CA LEU A 216 6.84 -5.24 36.36
C LEU A 216 7.87 -6.04 37.15
N PHE A 217 8.54 -7.02 36.56
CA PHE A 217 9.57 -7.81 37.25
C PHE A 217 10.84 -7.01 37.55
N ASN A 218 11.15 -6.00 36.73
CA ASN A 218 12.31 -5.14 36.93
C ASN A 218 11.99 -3.88 37.77
N PHE A 219 10.71 -3.63 38.08
CA PHE A 219 10.30 -2.50 38.90
C PHE A 219 10.74 -2.66 40.37
N GLY A 220 11.47 -1.68 40.90
CA GLY A 220 11.86 -1.63 42.32
C GLY A 220 13.21 -2.28 42.71
N TRP A 221 14.00 -2.76 41.75
CA TRP A 221 15.29 -3.42 42.01
C TRP A 221 16.52 -2.51 41.99
N GLN A 222 16.38 -1.21 42.26
CA GLN A 222 17.55 -0.35 42.45
C GLN A 222 18.35 -0.82 43.67
N ARG A 223 19.44 -1.55 43.42
CA ARG A 223 20.50 -1.73 44.42
C ARG A 223 21.22 -0.39 44.54
N CYS A 224 21.10 0.25 45.69
CA CYS A 224 22.05 1.31 46.07
C CYS A 224 23.48 0.72 46.05
N PRO A 225 24.48 1.52 45.65
CA PRO A 225 25.88 1.08 45.61
C PRO A 225 26.39 0.57 46.96
#